data_AF-A0A9D8KV83-F1
#
_entry.id   AF-A0A9D8KV83-F1
#
_cell.length_a   1.000
_cell.length_b   1.000
_cell.length_c   1.000
_cell.angle_alpha   90.00
_cell.angle_beta   90.00
_cell.angle_gamma   90.00
#
_symmetry.space_group_name_H-M   'P 1'
#
loop_
_entity.id
_entity.type
_entity.pdbx_description
1 polymer ?
#
loop_
_entity_poly.entity_id
_entity_poly.type
_entity_poly.pdbx_seq_one_letter_code
_entity_poly.pdbx_strand_id
1 'polypeptide(L)'
;IASNIAGIKKVFWDGVSLYRDACASKEDMQQYGRGAPEDWIERHLYTPHANLGPVVLFALDFALFGLPGIALWAIQMAWIPFWAAGVVNGLGHWWGYRNFESADTSTNLTPWAFWIGGEELHNNHHAFPSSARFSMRRWEFDIGWQAIRLLQALGLAKVLRVAPTMDIRPNIAVPDTDTLKALLSHRFQAMTDYQRNVFAPALREEAAIAGAKLRKMLPRRMRKGLVNDGRWLKPACREPLQQWVSQRPRIQLLVEHRARLSALLEARTHDAAERLRHLQQWCHEAEASGVAALQAYAARLKGYSLSAA
;
A
#
# COMPACT_ATOMS: atom_id res chain seq x y z
N ILE A 1 8.81 1.06 12.53
CA ILE A 1 8.87 0.50 13.90
C ILE A 1 9.60 1.46 14.84
N ALA A 2 10.87 1.81 14.57
CA ALA A 2 11.64 2.76 15.40
C ALA A 2 10.96 4.13 15.59
N SER A 3 10.26 4.67 14.59
CA SER A 3 9.55 5.96 14.68
C SER A 3 8.39 5.97 15.68
N ASN A 4 7.72 4.83 15.87
CA ASN A 4 6.62 4.70 16.85
C ASN A 4 7.13 4.47 18.28
N ILE A 5 8.36 3.96 18.43
CA ILE A 5 8.96 3.63 19.74
C ILE A 5 9.79 4.80 20.27
N ALA A 6 10.64 5.40 19.42
CA ALA A 6 11.59 6.45 19.80
C ALA A 6 11.15 7.87 19.39
N GLY A 7 10.12 7.99 18.55
CA GLY A 7 9.65 9.25 18.00
C GLY A 7 10.44 9.72 16.77
N ILE A 8 9.76 10.38 15.82
CA ILE A 8 10.33 10.81 14.53
C ILE A 8 11.57 11.70 14.69
N LYS A 9 11.57 12.62 15.66
CA LYS A 9 12.72 13.51 15.89
C LYS A 9 13.99 12.74 16.28
N LYS A 10 13.85 11.73 17.15
CA LYS A 10 14.99 10.91 17.57
C LYS A 10 15.48 10.02 16.43
N VAL A 11 14.57 9.42 15.66
CA VAL A 11 14.95 8.62 14.49
C VAL A 11 15.63 9.46 13.40
N PHE A 12 15.21 10.72 13.21
CA PHE A 12 15.80 11.61 12.22
C PHE A 12 17.22 12.05 12.58
N TRP A 13 17.44 12.49 13.82
CA TRP A 13 18.73 13.04 14.24
C TRP A 13 19.71 12.00 14.79
N ASP A 14 19.17 10.92 15.36
CA ASP A 14 19.91 9.94 16.16
C ASP A 14 19.63 8.50 15.68
N GLY A 15 19.12 8.35 14.45
CA GLY A 15 18.78 7.03 13.89
C GLY A 15 19.97 6.07 13.87
N VAL A 16 21.17 6.56 13.56
CA VAL A 16 22.38 5.74 13.49
C VAL A 16 22.73 5.13 14.85
N SER A 17 22.57 5.87 15.96
CA SER A 17 22.84 5.32 17.29
C SER A 17 21.79 4.27 17.66
N LEU A 18 20.52 4.51 17.35
CA LEU A 18 19.44 3.53 17.58
C LEU A 18 19.71 2.20 16.86
N TYR A 19 20.21 2.25 15.62
CA TYR A 19 20.60 1.04 14.90
C TYR A 19 21.83 0.37 15.52
N ARG A 20 22.83 1.14 15.99
CA ARG A 20 24.00 0.58 16.68
C ARG A 20 23.63 -0.11 17.99
N ASP A 21 22.75 0.50 18.77
CA ASP A 21 22.25 -0.06 20.02
C ASP A 21 21.45 -1.35 19.76
N ALA A 22 20.60 -1.34 18.72
CA ALA A 22 19.86 -2.53 18.29
C ALA A 22 20.79 -3.67 17.82
N CYS A 23 21.89 -3.37 17.11
CA CYS A 23 22.89 -4.38 16.74
C CYS A 23 23.60 -5.00 17.94
N ALA A 24 23.71 -4.27 19.06
CA ALA A 24 24.27 -4.80 20.31
C ALA A 24 23.25 -5.60 21.13
N SER A 25 21.95 -5.44 20.85
CA SER A 25 20.85 -6.14 21.50
C SER A 25 20.67 -7.56 20.95
N LYS A 26 20.89 -8.57 21.79
CA LYS A 26 20.69 -9.98 21.40
C LYS A 26 19.24 -10.27 21.03
N GLU A 27 18.28 -9.63 21.71
CA GLU A 27 16.86 -9.81 21.46
C GLU A 27 16.46 -9.27 20.08
N ASP A 28 16.91 -8.05 19.75
CA ASP A 28 16.64 -7.44 18.45
C ASP A 28 17.30 -8.21 17.31
N MET A 29 18.54 -8.67 17.49
CA MET A 29 19.23 -9.50 16.50
C MET A 29 18.54 -10.84 16.27
N GLN A 30 18.00 -11.48 17.32
CA GLN A 30 17.23 -12.72 17.20
C GLN A 30 15.87 -12.51 16.51
N GLN A 31 15.27 -11.34 16.68
CA GLN A 31 13.97 -11.01 16.08
C GLN A 31 14.10 -10.54 14.63
N TYR A 32 15.01 -9.60 14.36
CA TYR A 32 15.13 -8.89 13.09
C TYR A 32 16.31 -9.35 12.21
N GLY A 33 17.32 -10.02 12.77
CA GLY A 33 18.47 -10.53 12.03
C GLY A 33 18.27 -11.93 11.42
N ARG A 34 17.09 -12.54 11.58
CA ARG A 34 16.84 -13.90 11.05
C ARG A 34 16.98 -13.96 9.52
N GLY A 35 17.84 -14.87 9.07
CA GLY A 35 18.06 -15.12 7.64
C GLY A 35 19.12 -14.21 7.01
N ALA A 36 19.76 -13.34 7.79
CA ALA A 36 20.98 -12.68 7.36
C ALA A 36 22.11 -13.73 7.16
N PRO A 37 22.93 -13.60 6.12
CA PRO A 37 24.05 -14.51 5.90
C PRO A 37 25.08 -14.35 7.02
N GLU A 38 25.62 -15.47 7.51
CA GLU A 38 26.81 -15.49 8.37
C GLU A 38 28.01 -16.06 7.61
N ASP A 39 28.18 -15.62 6.37
CA ASP A 39 29.23 -16.11 5.50
C ASP A 39 30.58 -15.45 5.80
N TRP A 40 31.60 -15.83 5.01
CA TRP A 40 32.95 -15.30 5.19
C TRP A 40 33.00 -13.78 5.01
N ILE A 41 32.24 -13.23 4.06
CA ILE A 41 32.23 -11.80 3.76
C ILE A 41 31.65 -11.03 4.94
N GLU A 42 30.53 -11.49 5.51
CA GLU A 42 29.93 -10.84 6.67
C GLU A 42 30.92 -10.83 7.85
N ARG A 43 31.57 -11.95 8.14
CA ARG A 43 32.44 -12.12 9.31
C ARG A 43 33.80 -11.42 9.20
N HIS A 44 34.35 -11.27 8.00
CA HIS A 44 35.72 -10.76 7.82
C HIS A 44 35.77 -9.40 7.12
N LEU A 45 34.73 -9.01 6.38
CA LEU A 45 34.69 -7.74 5.65
C LEU A 45 33.65 -6.79 6.25
N TYR A 46 32.36 -7.13 6.22
CA TYR A 46 31.32 -6.18 6.58
C TYR A 46 31.25 -5.88 8.08
N THR A 47 31.18 -6.90 8.93
CA THR A 47 31.10 -6.69 10.39
C THR A 47 32.36 -6.01 10.96
N PRO A 48 33.60 -6.48 10.70
CA PRO A 48 34.80 -5.87 11.29
C PRO A 48 35.12 -4.48 10.73
N HIS A 49 34.73 -4.21 9.48
CA HIS A 49 35.06 -2.98 8.76
C HIS A 49 33.82 -2.16 8.36
N ALA A 50 32.79 -2.13 9.21
CA ALA A 50 31.52 -1.47 8.94
C ALA A 50 31.65 0.03 8.54
N ASN A 51 32.69 0.71 9.05
CA ASN A 51 32.94 2.13 8.75
C ASN A 51 33.93 2.36 7.58
N LEU A 52 34.50 1.30 6.99
CA LEU A 52 35.51 1.43 5.95
C LEU A 52 34.94 2.11 4.69
N GLY A 53 33.69 1.79 4.31
CA GLY A 53 33.03 2.41 3.16
C GLY A 53 32.98 3.94 3.26
N PRO A 54 32.37 4.52 4.30
CA PRO A 54 32.36 5.97 4.51
C PRO A 54 33.76 6.61 4.58
N VAL A 55 34.73 5.93 5.20
CA VAL A 55 36.11 6.44 5.33
C VAL A 55 36.83 6.45 3.97
N VAL A 56 36.70 5.39 3.18
CA VAL A 56 37.27 5.31 1.83
C VAL A 56 36.64 6.36 0.93
N LEU A 57 35.32 6.53 1.00
CA LEU A 57 34.61 7.57 0.25
C LEU A 57 35.11 8.97 0.61
N PHE A 58 35.30 9.27 1.90
CA PHE A 58 35.88 10.53 2.36
C PHE A 58 37.28 10.76 1.79
N ALA A 59 38.15 9.75 1.88
CA ALA A 59 39.51 9.84 1.38
C ALA A 59 39.56 10.10 -0.14
N LEU A 60 38.68 9.44 -0.90
CA LEU A 60 38.57 9.63 -2.34
C LEU A 60 38.05 11.04 -2.69
N ASP A 61 36.97 11.50 -2.07
CA ASP A 61 36.43 12.83 -2.32
C ASP A 61 37.44 13.92 -1.97
N PHE A 62 38.14 13.77 -0.83
CA PHE A 62 39.20 14.70 -0.44
C PHE A 62 40.39 14.66 -1.41
N ALA A 63 40.82 13.47 -1.86
CA ALA A 63 41.93 13.35 -2.80
C ALA A 63 41.61 13.96 -4.17
N LEU A 64 40.37 13.83 -4.64
CA LEU A 64 39.94 14.33 -5.95
C LEU A 64 39.59 15.82 -5.93
N PHE A 65 39.02 16.32 -4.83
CA PHE A 65 38.42 17.68 -4.78
C PHE A 65 38.95 18.57 -3.65
N GLY A 66 39.85 18.07 -2.79
CA GLY A 66 40.40 18.83 -1.66
C GLY A 66 39.34 19.19 -0.61
N LEU A 67 39.38 20.42 -0.10
CA LEU A 67 38.42 20.92 0.90
C LEU A 67 36.95 20.85 0.42
N PRO A 68 36.59 21.21 -0.84
CA PRO A 68 35.27 20.94 -1.39
C PRO A 68 34.83 19.46 -1.30
N GLY A 69 35.76 18.52 -1.38
CA GLY A 69 35.50 17.08 -1.23
C GLY A 69 34.90 16.72 0.14
N ILE A 70 35.31 17.43 1.20
CA ILE A 70 34.74 17.25 2.54
C ILE A 70 33.24 17.61 2.55
N ALA A 71 32.87 18.71 1.88
CA ALA A 71 31.47 19.13 1.79
C ALA A 71 30.64 18.15 0.95
N LEU A 72 31.19 17.64 -0.16
CA LEU A 72 30.54 16.61 -0.98
C LEU A 72 30.27 15.34 -0.18
N TRP A 73 31.29 14.83 0.52
CA TRP A 73 31.15 13.67 1.39
C TRP A 73 30.09 13.89 2.47
N ALA A 74 30.09 15.04 3.13
CA ALA A 74 29.10 15.36 4.17
C ALA A 74 27.66 15.37 3.61
N ILE A 75 27.46 15.92 2.42
CA ILE A 75 26.15 15.89 1.73
C ILE A 75 25.73 14.45 1.40
N GLN A 76 26.65 13.63 0.88
CA GLN A 76 26.36 12.23 0.56
C GLN A 76 25.97 11.42 1.81
N MET A 77 26.70 11.62 2.92
CA MET A 77 26.39 10.96 4.19
C MET A 77 25.05 11.43 4.79
N ALA A 78 24.70 12.71 4.61
CA ALA A 78 23.43 13.26 5.07
C ALA A 78 22.24 12.84 4.18
N TRP A 79 22.48 12.48 2.92
CA TRP A 79 21.44 12.18 1.93
C TRP A 79 20.49 11.07 2.39
N ILE A 80 21.03 9.90 2.73
CA ILE A 80 20.22 8.73 3.10
C ILE A 80 19.40 8.98 4.38
N PRO A 81 19.99 9.43 5.51
CA PRO A 81 19.20 9.73 6.71
C PRO A 81 18.14 10.81 6.48
N PHE A 82 18.46 11.87 5.73
CA PHE A 82 17.51 12.94 5.46
C PHE A 82 16.29 12.44 4.68
N TRP A 83 16.52 11.72 3.57
CA TRP A 83 15.43 11.24 2.72
C TRP A 83 14.71 10.04 3.33
N ALA A 84 15.40 9.01 3.82
CA ALA A 84 14.76 7.81 4.36
C ALA A 84 14.12 8.07 5.74
N ALA A 85 14.87 8.65 6.69
CA ALA A 85 14.36 8.87 8.05
C ALA A 85 13.51 10.15 8.18
N GLY A 86 13.78 11.19 7.38
CA GLY A 86 13.02 12.44 7.42
C GLY A 86 11.83 12.43 6.49
N VAL A 87 12.09 12.25 5.19
CA VAL A 87 11.06 12.40 4.16
C VAL A 87 10.16 11.16 4.11
N VAL A 88 10.70 9.95 3.96
CA VAL A 88 9.89 8.73 3.83
C VAL A 88 9.17 8.41 5.14
N ASN A 89 9.87 8.35 6.28
CA ASN A 89 9.23 8.07 7.57
C ASN A 89 8.35 9.23 8.08
N GLY A 90 8.67 10.49 7.75
CA GLY A 90 7.87 11.65 8.16
C GLY A 90 6.66 11.85 7.24
N LEU A 91 6.90 12.17 5.96
CA LEU A 91 5.83 12.42 5.00
C LEU A 91 5.05 11.15 4.68
N GLY A 92 5.71 9.98 4.60
CA GLY A 92 5.03 8.72 4.29
C GLY A 92 4.05 8.26 5.36
N HIS A 93 4.11 8.83 6.57
CA HIS A 93 3.09 8.61 7.60
C HIS A 93 2.07 9.76 7.71
N TRP A 94 2.29 10.89 7.04
CA TRP A 94 1.42 12.06 7.10
C TRP A 94 0.59 12.27 5.82
N TRP A 95 1.17 11.99 4.66
CA TRP A 95 0.57 12.28 3.36
C TRP A 95 0.91 11.20 2.35
N GLY A 96 -0.13 10.63 1.72
CA GLY A 96 0.02 9.62 0.67
C GLY A 96 -1.29 8.84 0.47
N TYR A 97 -1.23 7.78 -0.31
CA TYR A 97 -2.36 6.84 -0.49
C TYR A 97 -2.04 5.48 0.13
N ARG A 98 -3.04 4.63 0.34
CA ARG A 98 -2.84 3.27 0.90
C ARG A 98 -3.47 2.22 0.00
N ASN A 99 -2.78 1.09 -0.13
CA ASN A 99 -3.25 -0.12 -0.77
C ASN A 99 -3.64 -1.21 0.24
N PHE A 100 -3.17 -1.09 1.49
CA PHE A 100 -3.42 -2.04 2.58
C PHE A 100 -3.63 -1.27 3.88
N GLU A 101 -4.50 -1.74 4.79
CA GLU A 101 -4.46 -1.22 6.17
C GLU A 101 -3.57 -2.15 6.95
N SER A 102 -2.34 -1.71 7.08
CA SER A 102 -1.39 -2.12 8.10
C SER A 102 -1.75 -1.45 9.43
N ALA A 103 -1.31 -2.04 10.55
CA ALA A 103 -1.52 -1.48 11.88
C ALA A 103 -0.83 -0.12 12.10
N ASP A 104 0.10 0.25 11.22
CA ASP A 104 0.80 1.53 11.24
C ASP A 104 0.14 2.57 10.31
N THR A 105 0.56 3.82 10.43
CA THR A 105 0.04 4.95 9.62
C THR A 105 0.72 5.06 8.25
N SER A 106 1.46 4.05 7.79
CA SER A 106 2.23 4.09 6.54
C SER A 106 1.36 4.36 5.32
N THR A 107 1.87 5.15 4.39
CA THR A 107 1.27 5.51 3.11
C THR A 107 2.31 5.41 2.00
N ASN A 108 1.83 5.29 0.76
CA ASN A 108 2.64 5.31 -0.45
C ASN A 108 2.74 6.73 -0.99
N LEU A 109 3.95 7.12 -1.42
CA LEU A 109 4.33 8.50 -1.78
C LEU A 109 4.68 8.71 -3.27
N THR A 110 4.10 7.91 -4.18
CA THR A 110 4.31 8.02 -5.64
C THR A 110 3.83 9.36 -6.23
N PRO A 111 4.55 10.00 -7.17
CA PRO A 111 5.68 9.48 -7.96
C PRO A 111 7.06 9.98 -7.51
N TRP A 112 7.22 10.39 -6.25
CA TRP A 112 8.52 10.88 -5.76
C TRP A 112 9.57 9.74 -5.63
N ALA A 113 9.25 8.54 -6.11
CA ALA A 113 9.97 7.27 -6.05
C ALA A 113 11.35 7.34 -6.65
N PHE A 114 11.48 8.21 -7.66
CA PHE A 114 12.63 8.22 -8.53
C PHE A 114 13.92 8.48 -7.75
N TRP A 115 13.86 9.29 -6.69
CA TRP A 115 15.05 9.75 -5.96
C TRP A 115 15.42 8.89 -4.75
N ILE A 116 14.53 8.00 -4.30
CA ILE A 116 14.65 7.24 -3.03
C ILE A 116 14.53 5.72 -3.20
N GLY A 117 14.85 5.21 -4.39
CA GLY A 117 15.05 3.77 -4.61
C GLY A 117 13.81 2.88 -4.45
N GLY A 118 12.60 3.45 -4.37
CA GLY A 118 11.34 2.70 -4.19
C GLY A 118 10.83 2.59 -2.75
N GLU A 119 11.55 3.09 -1.74
CA GLU A 119 11.10 3.08 -0.33
C GLU A 119 9.82 3.90 -0.07
N GLU A 120 9.42 4.73 -1.04
CA GLU A 120 8.16 5.47 -1.01
C GLU A 120 6.91 4.59 -1.00
N LEU A 121 7.00 3.34 -1.45
CA LEU A 121 5.89 2.38 -1.47
C LEU A 121 5.75 1.72 -0.08
N HIS A 122 5.86 2.55 0.95
CA HIS A 122 6.01 2.17 2.34
C HIS A 122 4.83 1.33 2.82
N ASN A 123 3.60 1.70 2.44
CA ASN A 123 2.41 0.94 2.82
C ASN A 123 2.38 -0.46 2.18
N ASN A 124 2.89 -0.60 0.96
CA ASN A 124 3.00 -1.91 0.32
C ASN A 124 4.08 -2.77 1.01
N HIS A 125 5.22 -2.18 1.33
CA HIS A 125 6.32 -2.84 2.04
C HIS A 125 5.88 -3.32 3.44
N HIS A 126 5.19 -2.47 4.22
CA HIS A 126 4.66 -2.86 5.53
C HIS A 126 3.60 -3.96 5.45
N ALA A 127 2.83 -4.02 4.36
CA ALA A 127 1.86 -5.09 4.14
C ALA A 127 2.52 -6.43 3.80
N PHE A 128 3.62 -6.40 3.04
CA PHE A 128 4.35 -7.59 2.61
C PHE A 128 5.87 -7.41 2.79
N PRO A 129 6.38 -7.41 4.03
CA PRO A 129 7.79 -7.08 4.30
C PRO A 129 8.78 -8.09 3.71
N SER A 130 8.31 -9.32 3.44
CA SER A 130 9.12 -10.35 2.79
C SER A 130 9.11 -10.33 1.26
N SER A 131 8.33 -9.44 0.63
CA SER A 131 8.29 -9.29 -0.83
C SER A 131 9.47 -8.48 -1.33
N ALA A 132 10.18 -8.99 -2.33
CA ALA A 132 11.24 -8.26 -3.01
C ALA A 132 10.72 -7.13 -3.93
N ARG A 133 9.44 -7.18 -4.32
CA ARG A 133 8.76 -6.13 -5.09
C ARG A 133 7.86 -5.31 -4.17
N PHE A 134 8.04 -4.00 -4.13
CA PHE A 134 7.20 -3.10 -3.34
C PHE A 134 6.03 -2.55 -4.17
N SER A 135 6.14 -2.50 -5.49
CA SER A 135 5.01 -2.18 -6.38
C SER A 135 3.91 -3.24 -6.37
N MET A 136 2.67 -2.78 -6.23
CA MET A 136 1.45 -3.59 -6.25
C MET A 136 0.49 -3.14 -7.35
N ARG A 137 0.53 -1.86 -7.75
CA ARG A 137 -0.25 -1.35 -8.88
C ARG A 137 0.64 -1.12 -10.10
N ARG A 138 0.08 -1.30 -11.30
CA ARG A 138 0.80 -1.13 -12.58
C ARG A 138 1.40 0.27 -12.81
N TRP A 139 0.90 1.29 -12.12
CA TRP A 139 1.37 2.67 -12.23
C TRP A 139 2.35 3.05 -11.11
N GLU A 140 2.59 2.16 -10.15
CA GLU A 140 3.61 2.34 -9.13
C GLU A 140 4.97 2.01 -9.72
N PHE A 141 5.90 2.95 -9.65
CA PHE A 141 7.25 2.78 -10.17
C PHE A 141 8.18 2.34 -9.05
N ASP A 142 8.85 1.22 -9.26
CA ASP A 142 9.71 0.59 -8.27
C ASP A 142 11.11 0.39 -8.85
N ILE A 143 12.03 1.30 -8.48
CA ILE A 143 13.42 1.27 -8.96
C ILE A 143 14.17 0.09 -8.34
N GLY A 144 13.94 -0.19 -7.05
CA GLY A 144 14.51 -1.35 -6.38
C GLY A 144 14.19 -2.65 -7.11
N TRP A 145 12.92 -2.82 -7.53
CA TRP A 145 12.52 -3.98 -8.32
C TRP A 145 13.23 -4.06 -9.68
N GLN A 146 13.41 -2.93 -10.38
CA GLN A 146 14.16 -2.92 -11.65
C GLN A 146 15.63 -3.29 -11.45
N ALA A 147 16.27 -2.79 -10.38
CA ALA A 147 17.64 -3.16 -10.03
C ALA A 147 17.75 -4.66 -9.71
N ILE A 148 16.82 -5.21 -8.90
CA ILE A 148 16.76 -6.66 -8.61
C ILE A 148 16.56 -7.46 -9.88
N ARG A 149 15.68 -7.02 -10.78
CA ARG A 149 15.45 -7.67 -12.09
C ARG A 149 16.68 -7.66 -12.98
N LEU A 150 17.47 -6.57 -12.96
CA LEU A 150 18.75 -6.49 -13.66
C LEU A 150 19.77 -7.47 -13.08
N LEU A 151 19.93 -7.48 -11.75
CA LEU A 151 20.82 -8.42 -11.08
C LEU A 151 20.41 -9.88 -11.32
N GLN A 152 19.10 -10.16 -11.33
CA GLN A 152 18.58 -11.48 -11.67
C GLN A 152 18.90 -11.87 -13.12
N ALA A 153 18.76 -10.93 -14.07
CA ALA A 153 19.11 -11.17 -15.48
C ALA A 153 20.62 -11.44 -15.66
N LEU A 154 21.46 -10.83 -14.84
CA LEU A 154 22.90 -11.07 -14.78
C LEU A 154 23.29 -12.34 -13.98
N GLY A 155 22.32 -13.05 -13.40
CA GLY A 155 22.57 -14.25 -12.59
C GLY A 155 23.14 -13.97 -11.19
N LEU A 156 23.19 -12.70 -10.77
CA LEU A 156 23.77 -12.26 -9.50
C LEU A 156 22.76 -12.31 -8.33
N ALA A 157 21.47 -12.42 -8.61
CA ALA A 157 20.42 -12.44 -7.59
C ALA A 157 19.31 -13.44 -7.92
N LYS A 158 18.70 -14.01 -6.86
CA LYS A 158 17.51 -14.85 -6.96
C LYS A 158 16.37 -14.23 -6.16
N VAL A 159 15.25 -13.96 -6.82
CA VAL A 159 14.03 -13.50 -6.15
C VAL A 159 13.38 -14.69 -5.44
N LEU A 160 13.28 -14.61 -4.12
CA LEU A 160 12.72 -15.69 -3.30
C LEU A 160 11.20 -15.56 -3.12
N ARG A 161 10.71 -14.34 -2.93
CA ARG A 161 9.30 -14.06 -2.62
C ARG A 161 8.83 -12.77 -3.27
N VAL A 162 7.62 -12.82 -3.80
CA VAL A 162 6.87 -11.68 -4.31
C VAL A 162 5.47 -11.74 -3.72
N ALA A 163 4.95 -10.59 -3.30
CA ALA A 163 3.60 -10.48 -2.75
C ALA A 163 2.57 -11.04 -3.76
N PRO A 164 1.61 -11.87 -3.30
CA PRO A 164 0.58 -12.41 -4.17
C PRO A 164 -0.27 -11.27 -4.75
N THR A 165 -0.85 -11.53 -5.92
CA THR A 165 -1.78 -10.59 -6.57
C THR A 165 -3.19 -11.15 -6.58
N MET A 166 -4.18 -10.27 -6.59
CA MET A 166 -5.57 -10.67 -6.77
C MET A 166 -5.79 -11.11 -8.23
N ASP A 167 -6.25 -12.35 -8.40
CA ASP A 167 -6.67 -12.94 -9.67
C ASP A 167 -8.14 -13.40 -9.59
N ILE A 168 -8.70 -13.86 -10.72
CA ILE A 168 -10.12 -14.21 -10.85
C ILE A 168 -10.26 -15.60 -11.44
N ARG A 169 -10.73 -16.53 -10.62
CA ARG A 169 -11.09 -17.88 -11.02
C ARG A 169 -12.44 -17.88 -11.76
N PRO A 170 -12.53 -18.58 -12.90
CA PRO A 170 -13.80 -18.73 -13.60
C PRO A 170 -14.75 -19.68 -12.86
N ASN A 171 -16.04 -19.58 -13.14
CA ASN A 171 -17.08 -20.54 -12.74
C ASN A 171 -17.29 -20.76 -11.23
N ILE A 172 -17.02 -19.74 -10.40
CA ILE A 172 -17.33 -19.80 -8.96
C ILE A 172 -18.77 -19.35 -8.71
N ALA A 173 -19.62 -20.30 -8.29
CA ALA A 173 -21.03 -20.04 -8.03
C ALA A 173 -21.28 -19.30 -6.69
N VAL A 174 -20.47 -19.58 -5.67
CA VAL A 174 -20.59 -19.06 -4.31
C VAL A 174 -19.19 -18.73 -3.77
N PRO A 175 -18.98 -17.58 -3.10
CA PRO A 175 -17.70 -17.28 -2.44
C PRO A 175 -17.30 -18.36 -1.45
N ASP A 176 -16.03 -18.73 -1.48
CA ASP A 176 -15.39 -19.70 -0.58
C ASP A 176 -14.33 -19.02 0.31
N THR A 177 -13.62 -19.83 1.10
CA THR A 177 -12.56 -19.34 2.00
C THR A 177 -11.42 -18.65 1.25
N ASP A 178 -11.08 -19.12 0.04
CA ASP A 178 -10.05 -18.49 -0.80
C ASP A 178 -10.48 -17.08 -1.25
N THR A 179 -11.76 -16.94 -1.61
CA THR A 179 -12.37 -15.65 -1.97
C THR A 179 -12.30 -14.67 -0.81
N LEU A 180 -12.71 -15.12 0.38
CA LEU A 180 -12.62 -14.30 1.59
C LEU A 180 -11.18 -13.90 1.89
N LYS A 181 -10.22 -14.84 1.80
CA LYS A 181 -8.80 -14.56 2.02
C LYS A 181 -8.27 -13.51 1.04
N ALA A 182 -8.58 -13.65 -0.25
CA ALA A 182 -8.16 -12.70 -1.27
C ALA A 182 -8.73 -11.30 -1.03
N LEU A 183 -10.01 -11.21 -0.67
CA LEU A 183 -10.68 -9.96 -0.33
C LEU A 183 -10.09 -9.29 0.91
N LEU A 184 -9.79 -10.05 1.96
CA LEU A 184 -9.19 -9.50 3.18
C LEU A 184 -7.75 -9.02 2.91
N SER A 185 -6.97 -9.79 2.15
CA SER A 185 -5.60 -9.41 1.77
C SER A 185 -5.56 -8.17 0.87
N HIS A 186 -6.52 -8.00 -0.05
CA HIS A 186 -6.52 -6.92 -1.05
C HIS A 186 -7.82 -6.11 -1.06
N ARG A 187 -8.35 -5.78 0.11
CA ARG A 187 -9.62 -5.03 0.27
C ARG A 187 -9.70 -3.72 -0.49
N PHE A 188 -8.61 -2.94 -0.54
CA PHE A 188 -8.61 -1.68 -1.30
C PHE A 188 -8.76 -1.90 -2.79
N GLN A 189 -8.21 -2.99 -3.32
CA GLN A 189 -8.40 -3.36 -4.71
C GLN A 189 -9.86 -3.74 -4.95
N ALA A 190 -10.48 -4.52 -4.07
CA ALA A 190 -11.91 -4.83 -4.14
C ALA A 190 -12.78 -3.56 -4.14
N MET A 191 -12.53 -2.62 -3.21
CA MET A 191 -13.27 -1.35 -3.14
C MET A 191 -12.99 -0.44 -4.34
N THR A 192 -11.78 -0.48 -4.90
CA THR A 192 -11.44 0.24 -6.13
C THR A 192 -12.16 -0.35 -7.34
N ASP A 193 -12.25 -1.67 -7.44
CA ASP A 193 -12.99 -2.38 -8.48
C ASP A 193 -14.48 -2.10 -8.36
N TYR A 194 -15.04 -2.06 -7.14
CA TYR A 194 -16.42 -1.62 -6.91
C TYR A 194 -16.65 -0.20 -7.44
N GLN A 195 -15.75 0.74 -7.13
CA GLN A 195 -15.88 2.11 -7.61
C GLN A 195 -15.84 2.20 -9.15
N ARG A 196 -14.96 1.43 -9.79
CA ARG A 196 -14.75 1.46 -11.24
C ARG A 196 -15.83 0.73 -12.02
N ASN A 197 -16.30 -0.40 -11.51
CA ASN A 197 -17.20 -1.31 -12.22
C ASN A 197 -18.67 -1.13 -11.82
N VAL A 198 -18.94 -0.55 -10.64
CA VAL A 198 -20.31 -0.33 -10.14
C VAL A 198 -20.66 1.16 -10.17
N PHE A 199 -19.96 1.99 -9.40
CA PHE A 199 -20.33 3.41 -9.28
C PHE A 199 -20.09 4.22 -10.55
N ALA A 200 -18.93 4.07 -11.20
CA ALA A 200 -18.62 4.89 -12.36
C ALA A 200 -19.59 4.67 -13.54
N PRO A 201 -19.99 3.44 -13.90
CA PRO A 201 -21.06 3.20 -14.87
C PRO A 201 -22.41 3.73 -14.39
N ALA A 202 -22.79 3.42 -13.14
CA ALA A 202 -24.08 3.84 -12.62
C ALA A 202 -24.26 5.36 -12.64
N LEU A 203 -23.23 6.12 -12.27
CA LEU A 203 -23.24 7.59 -12.31
C LEU A 203 -23.28 8.14 -13.74
N ARG A 204 -22.65 7.46 -14.71
CA ARG A 204 -22.71 7.88 -16.12
C ARG A 204 -24.10 7.68 -16.70
N GLU A 205 -24.76 6.58 -16.38
CA GLU A 205 -26.13 6.30 -16.79
C GLU A 205 -27.12 7.30 -16.16
N GLU A 206 -27.02 7.57 -14.86
CA GLU A 206 -27.83 8.62 -14.21
C GLU A 206 -27.66 9.99 -14.88
N ALA A 207 -26.42 10.31 -15.27
CA ALA A 207 -26.13 11.55 -15.98
C ALA A 207 -26.72 11.58 -17.39
N ALA A 208 -26.69 10.44 -18.10
CA ALA A 208 -27.32 10.30 -19.40
C ALA A 208 -28.84 10.44 -19.32
N ILE A 209 -29.49 9.79 -18.35
CA ILE A 209 -30.94 9.88 -18.10
C ILE A 209 -31.36 11.33 -17.80
N ALA A 210 -30.58 12.04 -16.99
CA ALA A 210 -30.82 13.44 -16.67
C ALA A 210 -30.46 14.43 -17.80
N GLY A 211 -29.95 13.94 -18.94
CA GLY A 211 -29.52 14.78 -20.07
C GLY A 211 -28.39 15.77 -19.70
N ALA A 212 -27.61 15.49 -18.66
CA ALA A 212 -26.66 16.42 -18.09
C ALA A 212 -25.25 15.83 -18.01
N LYS A 213 -24.24 16.69 -18.04
CA LYS A 213 -22.85 16.24 -17.82
C LYS A 213 -22.69 15.84 -16.36
N LEU A 214 -22.13 14.65 -16.09
CA LEU A 214 -21.88 14.16 -14.74
C LEU A 214 -21.16 15.18 -13.84
N ARG A 215 -20.18 15.92 -14.39
CA ARG A 215 -19.45 16.96 -13.65
C ARG A 215 -20.31 18.14 -13.18
N LYS A 216 -21.44 18.41 -13.85
CA LYS A 216 -22.42 19.44 -13.50
C LYS A 216 -23.38 18.92 -12.43
N MET A 217 -23.79 17.65 -12.53
CA MET A 217 -24.69 17.01 -11.56
C MET A 217 -23.99 16.67 -10.24
N LEU A 218 -22.76 16.18 -10.31
CA LEU A 218 -22.02 15.70 -9.15
C LEU A 218 -20.56 16.22 -9.19
N PRO A 219 -20.26 17.29 -8.45
CA PRO A 219 -18.93 17.86 -8.36
C PRO A 219 -17.87 16.81 -7.95
N ARG A 220 -16.61 17.03 -8.37
CA ARG A 220 -15.51 16.08 -8.14
C ARG A 220 -15.34 15.70 -6.66
N ARG A 221 -15.54 16.65 -5.73
CA ARG A 221 -15.43 16.41 -4.28
C ARG A 221 -16.49 15.41 -3.80
N MET A 222 -17.75 15.62 -4.17
CA MET A 222 -18.86 14.72 -3.85
C MET A 222 -18.70 13.34 -4.49
N ARG A 223 -18.23 13.28 -5.75
CA ARG A 223 -17.89 11.99 -6.40
C ARG A 223 -16.82 11.21 -5.65
N LYS A 224 -15.77 11.88 -5.15
CA LYS A 224 -14.76 11.25 -4.29
C LYS A 224 -15.34 10.83 -2.94
N GLY A 225 -16.34 11.56 -2.43
CA GLY A 225 -17.06 11.23 -1.21
C GLY A 225 -17.77 9.89 -1.26
N LEU A 226 -18.39 9.54 -2.39
CA LEU A 226 -19.05 8.24 -2.61
C LEU A 226 -18.09 7.05 -2.44
N VAL A 227 -16.80 7.24 -2.72
CA VAL A 227 -15.78 6.19 -2.62
C VAL A 227 -15.44 5.84 -1.17
N ASN A 228 -15.75 6.72 -0.21
CA ASN A 228 -15.33 6.60 1.19
C ASN A 228 -16.49 6.89 2.16
N ASP A 229 -17.74 6.69 1.74
CA ASP A 229 -18.95 6.94 2.54
C ASP A 229 -19.02 8.36 3.13
N GLY A 230 -18.41 9.33 2.44
CA GLY A 230 -18.33 10.71 2.91
C GLY A 230 -17.41 10.95 4.11
N ARG A 231 -16.66 9.94 4.59
CA ARG A 231 -15.77 10.04 5.77
C ARG A 231 -14.79 11.21 5.68
N TRP A 232 -14.28 11.51 4.50
CA TRP A 232 -13.30 12.58 4.25
C TRP A 232 -13.92 13.88 3.70
N LEU A 233 -15.25 13.96 3.59
CA LEU A 233 -15.92 15.20 3.23
C LEU A 233 -16.04 16.11 4.45
N LYS A 234 -15.79 17.41 4.27
CA LYS A 234 -16.15 18.43 5.26
C LYS A 234 -17.66 18.36 5.54
N PRO A 235 -18.14 18.69 6.76
CA PRO A 235 -19.56 18.65 7.10
C PRO A 235 -20.47 19.34 6.06
N ALA A 236 -20.06 20.54 5.61
CA ALA A 236 -20.78 21.32 4.58
C ALA A 236 -20.95 20.61 3.21
N CYS A 237 -20.19 19.56 2.91
CA CYS A 237 -20.33 18.76 1.69
C CYS A 237 -20.96 17.39 1.93
N ARG A 238 -21.14 16.97 3.19
CA ARG A 238 -21.75 15.68 3.54
C ARG A 238 -23.26 15.71 3.35
N GLU A 239 -23.92 16.72 3.92
CA GLU A 239 -25.38 16.89 3.83
C GLU A 239 -25.88 16.97 2.38
N PRO A 240 -25.30 17.82 1.49
CA PRO A 240 -25.73 17.86 0.09
C PRO A 240 -25.52 16.53 -0.64
N LEU A 241 -24.48 15.76 -0.29
CA LEU A 241 -24.24 14.46 -0.90
C LEU A 241 -25.30 13.45 -0.44
N GLN A 242 -25.60 13.40 0.86
CA GLN A 242 -26.62 12.52 1.41
C GLN A 242 -28.00 12.82 0.80
N GLN A 243 -28.36 14.10 0.69
CA GLN A 243 -29.59 14.51 0.05
C GLN A 243 -29.63 14.13 -1.45
N TRP A 244 -28.52 14.29 -2.16
CA TRP A 244 -28.44 13.90 -3.56
C TRP A 244 -28.58 12.38 -3.76
N VAL A 245 -28.03 11.59 -2.84
CA VAL A 245 -28.13 10.12 -2.82
C VAL A 245 -29.55 9.66 -2.47
N SER A 246 -30.19 10.26 -1.45
CA SER A 246 -31.55 9.86 -1.03
C SER A 246 -32.62 10.12 -2.08
N GLN A 247 -32.40 11.11 -2.96
CA GLN A 247 -33.26 11.37 -4.12
C GLN A 247 -33.13 10.32 -5.24
N ARG A 248 -32.16 9.40 -5.16
CA ARG A 248 -31.83 8.44 -6.23
C ARG A 248 -31.77 7.03 -5.65
N PRO A 249 -32.89 6.29 -5.64
CA PRO A 249 -32.96 4.96 -5.03
C PRO A 249 -31.88 4.00 -5.54
N ARG A 250 -31.58 4.04 -6.84
CA ARG A 250 -30.52 3.21 -7.44
C ARG A 250 -29.15 3.50 -6.85
N ILE A 251 -28.79 4.78 -6.70
CA ILE A 251 -27.48 5.15 -6.14
C ILE A 251 -27.44 4.88 -4.64
N GLN A 252 -28.53 5.13 -3.92
CA GLN A 252 -28.64 4.80 -2.51
C GLN A 252 -28.37 3.32 -2.26
N LEU A 253 -29.01 2.43 -3.02
CA LEU A 253 -28.78 0.98 -2.95
C LEU A 253 -27.30 0.63 -3.16
N LEU A 254 -26.64 1.23 -4.16
CA LEU A 254 -25.21 1.01 -4.40
C LEU A 254 -24.30 1.50 -3.26
N VAL A 255 -24.66 2.61 -2.59
CA VAL A 255 -23.94 3.13 -1.42
C VAL A 255 -24.11 2.18 -0.24
N GLU A 256 -25.31 1.70 0.02
CA GLU A 256 -25.61 0.77 1.10
C GLU A 256 -24.88 -0.57 0.91
N HIS A 257 -24.91 -1.15 -0.30
CA HIS A 257 -24.15 -2.37 -0.60
C HIS A 257 -22.64 -2.18 -0.42
N ARG A 258 -22.09 -1.04 -0.87
CA ARG A 258 -20.66 -0.74 -0.67
C ARG A 258 -20.32 -0.66 0.81
N ALA A 259 -21.13 0.07 1.60
CA ALA A 259 -20.90 0.24 3.03
C ALA A 259 -20.92 -1.10 3.77
N ARG A 260 -21.87 -1.99 3.44
CA ARG A 260 -21.95 -3.34 4.01
C ARG A 260 -20.75 -4.21 3.64
N LEU A 261 -20.26 -4.13 2.40
CA LEU A 261 -19.04 -4.83 1.99
C LEU A 261 -17.82 -4.30 2.76
N SER A 262 -17.68 -2.97 2.88
CA SER A 262 -16.58 -2.36 3.65
C SER A 262 -16.61 -2.82 5.10
N ALA A 263 -17.79 -2.78 5.74
CA ALA A 263 -17.96 -3.23 7.11
C ALA A 263 -17.60 -4.70 7.30
N LEU A 264 -17.98 -5.58 6.36
CA LEU A 264 -17.60 -6.99 6.37
C LEU A 264 -16.08 -7.19 6.32
N LEU A 265 -15.40 -6.42 5.45
CA LEU A 265 -13.95 -6.51 5.29
C LEU A 265 -13.15 -5.85 6.43
N GLU A 266 -13.75 -4.90 7.14
CA GLU A 266 -13.17 -4.21 8.29
C GLU A 266 -13.50 -4.91 9.63
N ALA A 267 -14.48 -5.82 9.66
CA ALA A 267 -14.93 -6.49 10.87
C ALA A 267 -13.82 -7.31 11.53
N ARG A 268 -13.49 -6.96 12.78
CA ARG A 268 -12.59 -7.71 13.67
C ARG A 268 -13.37 -8.82 14.39
N THR A 269 -13.82 -9.84 13.66
CA THR A 269 -14.36 -11.07 14.26
C THR A 269 -13.32 -12.18 14.21
N HIS A 270 -13.36 -13.08 15.20
CA HIS A 270 -12.53 -14.29 15.22
C HIS A 270 -13.16 -15.45 14.45
N ASP A 271 -14.45 -15.36 14.08
CA ASP A 271 -15.14 -16.40 13.30
C ASP A 271 -15.01 -16.14 11.79
N ALA A 272 -14.19 -16.95 11.12
CA ALA A 272 -14.04 -16.91 9.67
C ALA A 272 -15.24 -17.49 8.93
N ALA A 273 -15.94 -18.47 9.51
CA ALA A 273 -17.12 -19.09 8.90
C ALA A 273 -18.31 -18.13 8.91
N GLU A 274 -18.49 -17.36 9.99
CA GLU A 274 -19.50 -16.29 10.05
C GLU A 274 -19.26 -15.22 8.98
N ARG A 275 -18.01 -14.73 8.85
CA ARG A 275 -17.67 -13.76 7.79
C ARG A 275 -17.94 -14.31 6.40
N LEU A 276 -17.63 -15.58 6.17
CA LEU A 276 -17.91 -16.22 4.89
C LEU A 276 -19.42 -16.26 4.61
N ARG A 277 -20.25 -16.62 5.60
CA ARG A 277 -21.71 -16.58 5.46
C ARG A 277 -22.22 -15.19 5.13
N HIS A 278 -21.73 -14.15 5.81
CA HIS A 278 -22.10 -12.76 5.51
C HIS A 278 -21.66 -12.35 4.09
N LEU A 279 -20.52 -12.85 3.60
CA LEU A 279 -20.04 -12.55 2.26
C LEU A 279 -20.93 -13.22 1.19
N GLN A 280 -21.33 -14.46 1.44
CA GLN A 280 -22.27 -15.21 0.60
C GLN A 280 -23.63 -14.51 0.55
N GLN A 281 -24.15 -14.08 1.70
CA GLN A 281 -25.39 -13.31 1.79
C GLN A 281 -25.28 -11.99 1.02
N TRP A 282 -24.18 -11.25 1.18
CA TRP A 282 -23.95 -10.01 0.45
C TRP A 282 -23.96 -10.24 -1.08
N CYS A 283 -23.33 -11.32 -1.55
CA CYS A 283 -23.32 -11.67 -2.97
C CYS A 283 -24.73 -12.01 -3.48
N HIS A 284 -25.49 -12.80 -2.72
CA HIS A 284 -26.85 -13.17 -3.07
C HIS A 284 -27.76 -11.92 -3.24
N GLU A 285 -27.70 -10.99 -2.28
CA GLU A 285 -28.48 -9.76 -2.34
C GLU A 285 -28.02 -8.82 -3.46
N ALA A 286 -26.71 -8.75 -3.72
CA ALA A 286 -26.16 -7.97 -4.83
C ALA A 286 -26.63 -8.52 -6.19
N GLU A 287 -26.73 -9.85 -6.32
CA GLU A 287 -27.29 -10.52 -7.50
C GLU A 287 -28.81 -10.29 -7.64
N ALA A 288 -29.55 -10.25 -6.53
CA ALA A 288 -30.97 -9.97 -6.51
C ALA A 288 -31.34 -8.47 -6.67
N SER A 289 -30.34 -7.57 -6.68
CA SER A 289 -30.56 -6.12 -6.66
C SER A 289 -31.26 -5.51 -7.88
N GLY A 290 -31.28 -6.23 -9.01
CA GLY A 290 -31.76 -5.71 -10.30
C GLY A 290 -30.84 -4.67 -10.95
N VAL A 291 -29.68 -4.36 -10.35
CA VAL A 291 -28.70 -3.41 -10.91
C VAL A 291 -27.58 -4.16 -11.60
N ALA A 292 -27.60 -4.19 -12.95
CA ALA A 292 -26.66 -4.96 -13.77
C ALA A 292 -25.18 -4.79 -13.39
N ALA A 293 -24.75 -3.56 -13.08
CA ALA A 293 -23.37 -3.28 -12.69
C ALA A 293 -22.99 -3.93 -11.34
N LEU A 294 -23.92 -3.96 -10.38
CA LEU A 294 -23.72 -4.60 -9.07
C LEU A 294 -23.76 -6.13 -9.20
N GLN A 295 -24.68 -6.66 -10.01
CA GLN A 295 -24.76 -8.09 -10.31
C GLN A 295 -23.46 -8.60 -10.97
N ALA A 296 -22.95 -7.88 -11.98
CA ALA A 296 -21.70 -8.21 -12.64
C ALA A 296 -20.49 -8.14 -11.70
N TYR A 297 -20.47 -7.15 -10.79
CA TYR A 297 -19.43 -7.07 -9.77
C TYR A 297 -19.51 -8.23 -8.77
N ALA A 298 -20.71 -8.60 -8.31
CA ALA A 298 -20.88 -9.76 -7.44
C ALA A 298 -20.37 -11.04 -8.11
N ALA A 299 -20.78 -11.29 -9.37
CA ALA A 299 -20.32 -12.43 -10.17
C ALA A 299 -18.78 -12.49 -10.28
N ARG A 300 -18.15 -11.32 -10.50
CA ARG A 300 -16.69 -11.20 -10.55
C ARG A 300 -16.03 -11.44 -9.19
N LEU A 301 -16.58 -10.86 -8.12
CA LEU A 301 -16.04 -10.94 -6.76
C LEU A 301 -16.00 -12.38 -6.24
N LYS A 302 -16.99 -13.21 -6.59
CA LYS A 302 -17.01 -14.64 -6.25
C LYS A 302 -15.77 -15.39 -6.75
N GLY A 303 -15.17 -14.94 -7.85
CA GLY A 303 -13.98 -15.55 -8.43
C GLY A 303 -12.67 -15.11 -7.80
N TYR A 304 -12.66 -14.11 -6.89
CA TYR A 304 -11.40 -13.56 -6.40
C TYR A 304 -10.54 -14.62 -5.70
N SER A 305 -9.25 -14.64 -6.03
CA SER A 305 -8.28 -15.54 -5.40
C SER A 305 -6.92 -14.86 -5.33
N LEU A 306 -6.05 -15.39 -4.47
CA LEU A 306 -4.64 -15.01 -4.47
C LEU A 306 -3.90 -15.88 -5.50
N SER A 307 -3.25 -15.24 -6.47
CA SER A 307 -2.28 -15.89 -7.34
C SER A 307 -0.87 -15.62 -6.83
N ALA A 308 0.02 -16.60 -6.96
CA ALA A 308 1.45 -16.35 -6.90
C ALA A 308 1.83 -15.37 -8.03
N ALA A 309 2.73 -14.44 -7.71
CA ALA A 309 3.17 -13.37 -8.61
C ALA A 309 4.37 -13.79 -9.46
#